data_AF-X1HMA6-F1
#
_entry.id   AF-X1HMA6-F1
#
_cell.length_a   1.000
_cell.length_b   1.000
_cell.length_c   1.000
_cell.angle_alpha   90.00
_cell.angle_beta   90.00
_cell.angle_gamma   90.00
#
_symmetry.space_group_name_H-M   'P 1'
#
loop_
_entity.id
_entity.type
_entity.pdbx_description
1 polymer ?
#
loop_
_entity_poly.entity_id
_entity_poly.type
_entity_poly.pdbx_seq_one_letter_code
_entity_poly.pdbx_strand_id
1 'polypeptide(L)'
;RRIDLRVDEMIKQGLVAEVEKLMNMGYDFNMPAMSGIGYKQIGMFLNSELTLAAAIQQIKFETHRFVRHQYNWFQLKDERIKWFDIQSKLDSEITTLLAKFAKG
;
A
#
# COMPACT_ATOMS: atom_id res chain seq x y z
N ARG A 1 12.53 -0.07 6.45
CA ARG A 1 13.29 -1.00 5.56
C ARG A 1 12.41 -1.75 4.56
N ARG A 2 11.53 -2.70 4.95
CA ARG A 2 10.69 -3.43 3.96
C ARG A 2 9.76 -2.51 3.17
N ILE A 3 9.12 -1.55 3.84
CA ILE A 3 8.26 -0.53 3.19
C ILE A 3 9.06 0.28 2.16
N ASP A 4 10.23 0.79 2.56
CA ASP A 4 11.06 1.63 1.66
C ASP A 4 11.48 0.86 0.41
N LEU A 5 11.92 -0.40 0.58
CA LEU A 5 12.26 -1.29 -0.53
C LEU A 5 11.07 -1.56 -1.44
N ARG A 6 9.88 -1.77 -0.87
CA ARG A 6 8.65 -1.96 -1.65
C ARG A 6 8.34 -0.73 -2.50
N VAL A 7 8.48 0.47 -1.92
CA VAL A 7 8.25 1.72 -2.65
C VAL A 7 9.27 1.90 -3.78
N ASP A 8 10.55 1.64 -3.50
CA ASP A 8 11.60 1.70 -4.53
C ASP A 8 11.33 0.71 -5.67
N GLU A 9 10.82 -0.48 -5.34
CA GLU A 9 10.42 -1.50 -6.31
C GLU A 9 9.19 -1.06 -7.12
N MET A 10 8.17 -0.46 -6.50
CA MET A 10 7.01 0.09 -7.21
C MET A 10 7.43 1.13 -8.27
N ILE A 11 8.41 1.98 -7.94
CA ILE A 11 8.95 2.97 -8.89
C ILE A 11 9.65 2.27 -10.05
N LYS A 12 10.50 1.28 -9.77
CA LYS A 12 11.20 0.49 -10.79
C LYS A 12 10.25 -0.28 -11.70
N GLN A 13 9.14 -0.78 -11.15
CA GLN A 13 8.10 -1.50 -11.88
C GLN A 13 7.21 -0.59 -12.75
N GLY A 14 7.46 0.72 -12.73
CA GLY A 14 6.81 1.65 -13.66
C GLY A 14 5.63 2.42 -13.11
N LEU A 15 5.53 2.61 -11.78
CA LEU A 15 4.47 3.44 -11.18
C LEU A 15 4.37 4.83 -11.83
N VAL A 16 5.49 5.46 -12.17
CA VAL A 16 5.48 6.78 -12.83
C VAL A 16 4.78 6.72 -14.18
N ALA A 17 5.16 5.74 -15.02
CA ALA A 17 4.57 5.54 -16.34
C ALA A 17 3.08 5.16 -16.26
N GLU A 18 2.69 4.39 -15.24
CA GLU A 18 1.30 4.05 -15.00
C GLU A 18 0.44 5.30 -14.73
N VAL A 19 0.89 6.15 -13.81
CA VAL A 19 0.17 7.38 -13.44
C VAL A 19 0.15 8.38 -14.59
N GLU A 20 1.26 8.53 -15.30
CA GLU A 20 1.36 9.38 -16.51
C GLU A 20 0.37 8.92 -17.59
N LYS A 21 0.27 7.60 -17.81
CA LYS A 21 -0.73 7.04 -18.75
C LYS A 21 -2.15 7.40 -18.34
N LEU A 22 -2.48 7.30 -17.06
CA LEU A 22 -3.82 7.66 -16.57
C LEU A 22 -4.11 9.16 -16.74
N MET A 23 -3.13 10.02 -16.47
CA MET A 23 -3.25 11.45 -16.73
C MET A 23 -3.50 11.74 -18.22
N ASN A 24 -2.75 11.08 -19.11
CA ASN A 24 -2.90 11.21 -20.56
C ASN A 24 -4.25 10.67 -21.08
N MET A 25 -4.89 9.76 -20.35
CA MET A 25 -6.26 9.31 -20.62
C MET A 25 -7.33 10.31 -20.17
N GLY A 26 -6.94 11.40 -19.51
CA GLY A 26 -7.84 12.46 -19.03
C GLY A 26 -8.41 12.21 -17.63
N TYR A 27 -7.86 11.27 -16.86
CA TYR A 27 -8.29 11.08 -15.47
C TYR A 27 -7.78 12.22 -14.58
N ASP A 28 -8.70 12.83 -13.84
CA ASP A 28 -8.40 13.92 -12.91
C ASP A 28 -7.82 13.38 -11.59
N PHE A 29 -6.75 14.01 -11.10
CA PHE A 29 -6.14 13.70 -9.81
C PHE A 29 -7.05 13.99 -8.60
N ASN A 30 -8.14 14.75 -8.79
CA ASN A 30 -9.18 14.95 -7.78
C ASN A 30 -10.12 13.74 -7.62
N MET A 31 -10.05 12.74 -8.51
CA MET A 31 -10.88 11.54 -8.39
C MET A 31 -10.51 10.73 -7.14
N PRO A 32 -11.49 10.09 -6.47
CA PRO A 32 -11.20 9.21 -5.33
C PRO A 32 -10.17 8.12 -5.64
N ALA A 33 -10.18 7.57 -6.85
CA ALA A 33 -9.21 6.58 -7.30
C ALA A 33 -7.76 7.10 -7.32
N MET A 34 -7.56 8.40 -7.60
CA MET A 34 -6.24 9.04 -7.65
C MET A 34 -5.72 9.51 -6.29
N SER A 35 -6.56 9.42 -5.25
CA SER A 35 -6.20 9.82 -3.88
C SER A 35 -5.27 8.81 -3.17
N GLY A 36 -5.05 7.64 -3.78
CA GLY A 36 -4.20 6.58 -3.23
C GLY A 36 -2.75 7.01 -3.03
N ILE A 37 -2.13 6.49 -1.97
CA ILE A 37 -0.69 6.66 -1.71
C ILE A 37 0.09 6.07 -2.90
N GLY A 38 0.99 6.86 -3.49
CA GLY A 38 1.62 6.57 -4.77
C GLY A 38 1.08 7.49 -5.85
N TYR A 39 -0.18 7.28 -6.26
CA TYR A 39 -0.84 8.04 -7.34
C TYR A 39 -0.85 9.54 -7.05
N LYS A 40 -1.25 9.94 -5.84
CA LYS A 40 -1.28 11.36 -5.46
C LYS A 40 0.09 12.03 -5.59
N GLN A 41 1.14 11.40 -5.03
CA GLN A 41 2.48 11.97 -5.00
C GLN A 41 3.12 12.00 -6.39
N ILE A 42 2.91 10.96 -7.20
CA ILE A 42 3.37 10.95 -8.59
C ILE A 42 2.59 11.97 -9.42
N GLY A 43 1.29 12.15 -9.19
CA GLY A 43 0.51 13.21 -9.83
C GLY A 43 1.07 14.61 -9.55
N MET A 44 1.42 14.90 -8.29
CA MET A 44 2.08 16.15 -7.93
C MET A 44 3.44 16.32 -8.63
N PHE A 45 4.21 15.24 -8.79
CA PHE A 45 5.45 15.25 -9.58
C PHE A 45 5.18 15.57 -11.06
N LEU A 46 4.19 14.92 -11.68
CA LEU A 46 3.82 15.15 -13.08
C LEU A 46 3.28 16.57 -13.32
N ASN A 47 2.63 17.16 -12.31
CA ASN A 47 2.21 18.56 -12.32
C ASN A 47 3.34 19.55 -11.98
N SER A 48 4.59 19.09 -11.85
CA SER A 48 5.76 19.91 -11.48
C SER A 48 5.65 20.61 -10.11
N GLU A 49 4.79 20.14 -9.21
CA GLU A 49 4.62 20.68 -7.86
C GLU A 49 5.76 20.23 -6.92
N LEU A 50 6.42 19.12 -7.23
CA LEU A 50 7.54 18.57 -6.47
C LEU A 50 8.44 17.68 -7.34
N THR A 51 9.66 17.41 -6.87
CA THR A 51 10.60 16.54 -7.59
C THR A 51 10.24 15.06 -7.41
N LEU A 52 10.63 14.19 -8.35
CA LEU A 52 10.42 12.75 -8.21
C LEU A 52 11.04 12.20 -6.91
N ALA A 53 12.22 12.69 -6.53
CA ALA A 53 12.85 12.29 -5.28
C ALA A 53 12.00 12.66 -4.06
N ALA A 54 11.43 13.87 -4.03
CA ALA A 54 10.51 14.29 -2.97
C ALA A 54 9.23 13.44 -2.97
N ALA A 55 8.68 13.12 -4.15
CA ALA A 55 7.51 12.26 -4.29
C ALA A 55 7.75 10.90 -3.63
N ILE A 56 8.88 10.26 -3.96
CA ILE A 56 9.27 8.95 -3.44
C ILE A 56 9.42 9.00 -1.92
N GLN A 57 10.05 10.03 -1.37
CA GLN A 57 10.17 10.19 0.09
C GLN A 57 8.80 10.36 0.75
N GLN A 58 7.89 11.12 0.14
CA GLN A 58 6.54 11.30 0.65
C GLN A 58 5.72 10.01 0.58
N ILE A 59 5.84 9.21 -0.48
CA ILE A 59 5.21 7.88 -0.58
C ILE A 59 5.69 6.97 0.56
N LYS A 60 7.00 6.94 0.82
CA LYS A 60 7.58 6.17 1.94
C LYS A 60 6.98 6.62 3.26
N PHE A 61 7.00 7.93 3.53
CA PHE A 61 6.48 8.50 4.77
C PHE A 61 4.99 8.18 4.98
N GLU A 62 4.15 8.42 3.99
CA GLU A 62 2.71 8.16 4.08
C GLU A 62 2.41 6.66 4.21
N THR A 63 3.18 5.79 3.54
CA THR A 63 3.03 4.34 3.69
C THR A 63 3.38 3.89 5.12
N HIS A 64 4.44 4.43 5.73
CA HIS A 64 4.75 4.17 7.14
C HIS A 64 3.66 4.67 8.08
N ARG A 65 3.12 5.87 7.83
CA ARG A 65 2.01 6.42 8.60
C ARG A 65 0.78 5.53 8.50
N PHE A 66 0.43 5.09 7.30
CA PHE A 66 -0.70 4.20 7.04
C PHE A 66 -0.55 2.87 7.77
N VAL A 67 0.61 2.23 7.70
CA VAL A 67 0.88 0.97 8.42
C VAL A 67 0.73 1.14 9.94
N ARG A 68 1.19 2.26 10.52
CA ARG A 68 0.96 2.56 11.94
C ARG A 68 -0.53 2.73 12.27
N HIS A 69 -1.30 3.36 11.38
CA HIS A 69 -2.75 3.51 11.57
C HIS A 69 -3.45 2.15 11.49
N GLN A 70 -3.09 1.30 10.53
CA GLN A 70 -3.61 -0.06 10.45
C GLN A 70 -3.30 -0.84 11.73
N TYR A 71 -2.08 -0.75 12.24
CA TYR A 71 -1.68 -1.41 13.49
C TYR A 71 -2.53 -0.96 14.69
N ASN A 72 -2.79 0.35 14.81
CA ASN A 72 -3.65 0.89 15.87
C ASN A 72 -5.11 0.45 15.69
N TRP A 73 -5.61 0.45 14.45
CA TRP A 73 -6.99 0.07 14.14
C TRP A 73 -7.25 -1.40 14.42
N PHE A 74 -6.32 -2.27 14.02
CA PHE A 74 -6.46 -3.71 14.21
C PHE A 74 -6.22 -4.20 15.63
N GLN A 75 -5.97 -3.34 16.63
CA GLN A 75 -5.89 -3.70 18.07
C GLN A 75 -5.34 -5.11 18.33
N LEU A 76 -4.01 -5.30 18.32
CA LEU A 76 -3.38 -6.64 18.38
C LEU A 76 -3.87 -7.59 19.50
N LYS A 77 -4.48 -7.06 20.55
CA LYS A 77 -5.01 -7.82 21.68
C LYS A 77 -6.50 -8.20 21.54
N ASP A 78 -7.13 -7.83 20.42
CA ASP A 78 -8.52 -8.19 20.13
C ASP A 78 -8.63 -9.70 19.89
N GLU A 79 -9.29 -10.40 20.81
CA GLU A 79 -9.47 -11.86 20.78
C GLU A 79 -10.31 -12.33 19.59
N ARG A 80 -11.06 -11.44 18.93
CA ARG A 80 -11.81 -11.74 17.70
C ARG A 80 -10.89 -11.88 16.50
N ILE A 81 -9.64 -11.42 16.59
CA ILE A 81 -8.67 -11.44 15.50
C ILE A 81 -7.66 -12.56 15.74
N LYS A 82 -7.64 -13.54 14.83
CA LYS A 82 -6.59 -14.55 14.78
C LYS A 82 -5.41 -14.02 13.96
N TRP A 83 -4.33 -13.68 14.64
CA TRP A 83 -3.07 -13.24 14.04
C TRP A 83 -2.20 -14.40 13.56
N PHE A 84 -1.53 -14.19 12.43
CA PHE A 84 -0.63 -15.15 11.81
C PHE A 84 0.75 -14.52 11.63
N ASP A 85 1.81 -15.25 11.99
CA ASP A 85 3.18 -14.81 11.75
C ASP A 85 3.62 -15.19 10.33
N ILE A 86 3.79 -14.18 9.48
CA ILE A 86 4.23 -14.30 8.08
C ILE A 86 5.65 -14.86 7.90
N GLN A 87 6.41 -15.03 8.98
CA GLN A 87 7.71 -15.71 8.95
C GLN A 87 7.61 -17.21 9.21
N SER A 88 6.44 -17.70 9.63
CA SER A 88 6.18 -19.12 9.90
C SER A 88 5.54 -19.82 8.69
N LYS A 89 5.49 -21.17 8.71
CA LYS A 89 4.85 -21.96 7.65
C LYS A 89 3.32 -21.89 7.79
N LEU A 90 2.74 -20.83 7.23
CA LEU A 90 1.34 -20.45 7.44
C LEU A 90 0.30 -21.27 6.67
N ASP A 91 0.68 -21.81 5.51
CA ASP A 91 -0.31 -22.32 4.55
C ASP A 91 -1.19 -23.44 5.11
N SER A 92 -0.60 -24.35 5.90
CA SER A 92 -1.35 -25.45 6.52
C SER A 92 -2.27 -24.99 7.66
N GLU A 93 -1.84 -24.00 8.45
CA GLU A 93 -2.62 -23.48 9.58
C GLU A 93 -3.82 -22.67 9.09
N ILE A 94 -3.60 -21.76 8.13
CA ILE A 94 -4.66 -20.95 7.52
C ILE A 94 -5.70 -21.85 6.85
N THR A 95 -5.26 -22.82 6.05
CA THR A 95 -6.18 -23.73 5.34
C THR A 95 -7.02 -24.54 6.33
N THR A 96 -6.42 -25.03 7.42
CA THR A 96 -7.14 -25.78 8.45
C THR A 96 -8.18 -24.91 9.17
N LEU A 97 -7.84 -23.66 9.48
CA LEU A 97 -8.75 -22.72 10.13
C LEU A 97 -9.95 -22.39 9.24
N LEU A 98 -9.71 -22.14 7.95
CA LEU A 98 -10.77 -21.90 6.96
C LEU A 98 -11.67 -23.12 6.80
N ALA A 99 -11.10 -24.33 6.75
CA ALA A 99 -11.87 -25.57 6.65
C ALA A 99 -12.76 -25.82 7.86
N LYS A 100 -12.31 -25.47 9.08
CA LYS A 100 -13.14 -25.53 10.30
C LYS A 100 -14.27 -24.50 10.26
N PHE A 101 -13.95 -23.24 9.91
CA PHE A 101 -14.95 -22.17 9.81
C PHE A 101 -16.05 -22.50 8.78
N ALA A 102 -15.68 -23.06 7.62
CA ALA A 102 -16.64 -23.42 6.58
C ALA A 102 -17.54 -24.63 6.93
N LYS A 103 -17.16 -25.44 7.94
CA LYS A 103 -17.89 -26.65 8.32
C LYS A 103 -18.88 -26.45 9.47
N GLY A 104 -18.81 -25.33 10.20
CA GLY A 104 -19.64 -25.07 11.39
C GLY A 104 -19.08 -25.75 12.63
#